data_AF-A0A9Q1H2P0-F1
#
_entry.id   AF-A0A9Q1H2P0-F1
#
_cell.length_a   1.000
_cell.length_b   1.000
_cell.length_c   1.000
_cell.angle_alpha   90.00
_cell.angle_beta   90.00
_cell.angle_gamma   90.00
#
_symmetry.space_group_name_H-M   'P 1'
#
loop_
_entity.id
_entity.type
_entity.pdbx_description
1 polymer ?
#
loop_
_entity_poly.entity_id
_entity_poly.type
_entity_poly.pdbx_seq_one_letter_code
_entity_poly.pdbx_strand_id
1 'polypeptide(L)'
;MFKTWSIGEPKGIYLNPACQAYTDFIARVAVDRDPVYFIVANIPCIRLWPWIGEKFKQSGKSSGLYQKWVDENFDPNSTGYREWEAYVNNSRHIDVTTARAIYHECMKGELGFFGSIKE
;
A
#
# COMPACT_ATOMS: atom_id res chain seq x y z
N MET A 1 -15.68 -7.80 4.05
CA MET A 1 -15.15 -6.49 3.61
C MET A 1 -16.28 -5.58 3.12
N PHE A 2 -16.85 -5.76 1.92
CA PHE A 2 -17.85 -4.81 1.37
C PHE A 2 -19.14 -4.64 2.19
N LYS A 3 -19.71 -5.72 2.74
CA LYS A 3 -20.90 -5.65 3.62
C LYS A 3 -20.67 -4.84 4.90
N THR A 4 -19.45 -4.90 5.46
CA THR A 4 -19.07 -4.16 6.68
C THR A 4 -19.12 -2.64 6.45
N TRP A 5 -18.83 -2.21 5.22
CA TRP A 5 -18.77 -0.81 4.83
C TRP A 5 -19.97 -0.37 3.99
N SER A 6 -21.03 -1.18 3.92
CA SER A 6 -22.22 -0.94 3.09
C SER A 6 -21.91 -0.63 1.61
N ILE A 7 -20.81 -1.20 1.09
CA ILE A 7 -20.42 -1.09 -0.31
C ILE A 7 -21.22 -2.12 -1.11
N GLY A 8 -22.11 -1.65 -1.99
CA GLY A 8 -22.92 -2.50 -2.88
C GLY A 8 -22.12 -3.05 -4.05
N GLU A 9 -21.60 -2.16 -4.91
CA GLU A 9 -20.77 -2.52 -6.06
C GLU A 9 -19.46 -1.72 -6.05
N PRO A 10 -18.28 -2.37 -6.06
CA PRO A 10 -16.98 -1.67 -6.05
C PRO A 10 -16.78 -0.71 -7.23
N LYS A 11 -17.35 -1.03 -8.39
CA LYS A 11 -17.31 -0.15 -9.58
C LYS A 11 -18.05 1.18 -9.38
N GLY A 12 -18.96 1.24 -8.40
CA GLY A 12 -19.66 2.47 -8.03
C GLY A 12 -18.87 3.38 -7.09
N ILE A 13 -17.66 3.00 -6.68
CA ILE A 13 -16.82 3.81 -5.81
C ILE A 13 -16.01 4.79 -6.66
N TYR A 14 -16.21 6.08 -6.41
CA TYR A 14 -15.37 7.13 -6.97
C TYR A 14 -14.13 7.32 -6.11
N LEU A 15 -12.96 7.01 -6.66
CA LEU A 15 -11.70 7.31 -6.02
C LEU A 15 -11.41 8.81 -6.11
N ASN A 16 -10.87 9.38 -5.04
CA ASN A 16 -10.34 10.74 -5.14
C ASN A 16 -9.14 10.77 -6.11
N PRO A 17 -8.76 11.96 -6.64
CA PRO A 17 -7.72 12.04 -7.66
C PRO A 17 -6.37 11.43 -7.25
N ALA A 18 -5.98 11.54 -5.97
CA ALA A 18 -4.72 10.98 -5.49
C ALA A 18 -4.75 9.45 -5.45
N CYS A 19 -5.85 8.87 -4.95
CA CYS A 19 -6.06 7.43 -4.92
C CYS A 19 -6.14 6.87 -6.34
N GLN A 20 -6.88 7.51 -7.25
CA GLN A 20 -6.98 7.11 -8.65
C GLN A 20 -5.60 7.12 -9.34
N ALA A 21 -4.83 8.21 -9.20
CA ALA A 21 -3.52 8.34 -9.81
C ALA A 21 -2.55 7.24 -9.33
N TYR A 22 -2.61 6.91 -8.04
CA TYR A 22 -1.81 5.84 -7.46
C TYR A 22 -2.20 4.46 -8.00
N THR A 23 -3.50 4.13 -8.01
CA THR A 23 -3.99 2.85 -8.55
C THR A 23 -3.72 2.71 -10.05
N ASP A 24 -3.82 3.81 -10.82
CA ASP A 24 -3.52 3.82 -12.25
C ASP A 24 -2.03 3.58 -12.51
N PHE A 25 -1.15 4.11 -11.66
CA PHE A 25 0.28 3.86 -11.76
C PHE A 25 0.60 2.37 -11.54
N ILE A 26 0.06 1.76 -10.48
CA ILE A 26 0.24 0.32 -10.23
C ILE A 26 -0.31 -0.51 -11.40
N ALA A 27 -1.49 -0.15 -11.92
CA ALA A 27 -2.09 -0.82 -13.07
C ALA A 27 -1.20 -0.75 -14.32
N ARG A 28 -0.63 0.42 -14.63
CA ARG A 28 0.33 0.57 -15.74
C ARG A 28 1.58 -0.29 -15.54
N VAL A 29 2.14 -0.33 -14.32
CA VAL A 29 3.28 -1.20 -14.03
C VAL A 29 2.93 -2.67 -14.28
N ALA A 30 1.73 -3.11 -13.89
CA ALA A 30 1.27 -4.48 -14.12
C ALA A 30 1.13 -4.85 -15.60
N VAL A 31 0.75 -3.89 -16.45
CA VAL A 31 0.53 -4.11 -17.90
C VAL A 31 1.83 -3.97 -18.70
N ASP A 32 2.67 -3.00 -18.35
CA ASP A 32 3.77 -2.55 -19.21
C ASP A 32 5.15 -3.07 -18.79
N ARG A 33 5.25 -3.83 -17.69
CA ARG A 33 6.53 -4.28 -17.11
C ARG A 33 6.52 -5.76 -16.77
N ASP A 34 7.71 -6.31 -16.56
CA ASP A 34 7.88 -7.67 -16.04
C ASP A 34 7.13 -7.84 -14.69
N PRO A 35 6.51 -9.00 -14.42
CA PRO A 35 5.77 -9.25 -13.18
C PRO A 35 6.53 -8.93 -11.89
N VAL A 36 7.86 -9.02 -11.88
CA VAL A 36 8.66 -8.63 -10.70
C VAL A 36 8.45 -7.17 -10.31
N TYR A 37 8.22 -6.27 -11.28
CA TYR A 37 7.97 -4.86 -11.00
C TYR A 37 6.59 -4.59 -10.43
N PHE A 38 5.60 -5.45 -10.70
CA PHE A 38 4.31 -5.38 -10.02
C PHE A 38 4.48 -5.71 -8.53
N ILE A 39 5.31 -6.70 -8.19
CA ILE A 39 5.67 -6.99 -6.80
C ILE A 39 6.35 -5.77 -6.17
N VAL A 40 7.34 -5.17 -6.84
CA VAL A 40 7.99 -3.92 -6.39
C VAL A 40 6.99 -2.80 -6.13
N ALA A 41 6.02 -2.61 -7.02
CA ALA A 41 4.99 -1.56 -6.89
C ALA A 41 4.07 -1.75 -5.68
N ASN A 42 3.90 -2.99 -5.21
CA ASN A 42 3.04 -3.32 -4.05
C ASN A 42 3.81 -3.36 -2.72
N ILE A 43 5.14 -3.54 -2.71
CA ILE A 43 5.93 -3.56 -1.45
C ILE A 43 5.66 -2.31 -0.58
N PRO A 44 5.56 -1.08 -1.13
CA PRO A 44 5.20 0.12 -0.35
C PRO A 44 3.99 -0.06 0.55
N CYS A 45 2.84 -0.51 0.03
CA CYS A 45 1.62 -0.63 0.84
C CYS A 45 1.76 -1.70 1.93
N ILE A 46 2.21 -2.91 1.55
CA ILE A 46 2.30 -4.06 2.46
C ILE A 46 3.38 -3.89 3.53
N ARG A 47 4.38 -3.03 3.32
CA ARG A 47 5.42 -2.71 4.30
C ARG A 47 5.09 -1.48 5.13
N LEU A 48 4.53 -0.44 4.51
CA LEU A 48 4.26 0.83 5.19
C LEU A 48 3.16 0.67 6.24
N TRP A 49 2.11 -0.08 5.94
CA TRP A 49 0.96 -0.19 6.84
C TRP A 49 1.34 -0.87 8.18
N PRO A 50 2.03 -2.03 8.20
CA PRO A 50 2.55 -2.59 9.46
C PRO A 50 3.49 -1.63 10.21
N TRP A 51 4.34 -0.88 9.48
CA TRP A 51 5.22 0.12 10.07
C TRP A 51 4.44 1.26 10.74
N ILE A 52 3.36 1.75 10.14
CA ILE A 52 2.46 2.74 10.74
C ILE A 52 1.81 2.15 12.00
N GLY A 53 1.39 0.89 11.96
CA GLY A 53 0.90 0.13 13.11
C GLY A 53 1.84 0.14 14.30
N GLU A 54 3.13 -0.06 14.04
CA GLU A 54 4.17 0.03 15.06
C GLU A 54 4.22 1.44 15.67
N LYS A 55 4.06 2.49 14.85
CA LYS A 55 4.02 3.87 15.34
C LYS A 55 2.79 4.15 16.20
N PHE A 56 1.62 3.63 15.85
CA PHE A 56 0.44 3.73 16.72
C PHE A 56 0.67 3.04 18.06
N LYS A 57 1.19 1.81 18.06
CA LYS A 57 1.53 1.09 19.30
C LYS A 57 2.53 1.86 20.17
N GLN A 58 3.59 2.41 19.56
CA GLN A 58 4.61 3.21 20.25
C GLN A 58 4.03 4.52 20.84
N SER A 59 3.03 5.11 20.17
CA SER A 59 2.41 6.35 20.66
C SER A 59 1.59 6.18 21.94
N GLY A 60 1.14 4.94 22.24
CA GLY A 60 0.26 4.64 23.37
C GLY A 60 -1.13 5.28 23.30
N LYS A 61 -1.47 5.95 22.18
CA LYS A 61 -2.76 6.62 21.99
C LYS A 61 -3.80 5.65 21.43
N SER A 62 -5.00 5.69 21.98
CA SER A 62 -6.15 5.01 21.40
C SER A 62 -6.61 5.71 20.12
N SER A 63 -7.00 4.93 19.11
CA SER A 63 -7.64 5.45 17.88
C SER A 63 -9.16 5.64 18.05
N GLY A 64 -9.68 5.50 19.28
CA GLY A 64 -11.09 5.71 19.61
C GLY A 64 -12.00 4.79 18.80
N LEU A 65 -13.01 5.38 18.14
CA LEU A 65 -13.97 4.67 17.30
C LEU A 65 -13.31 3.88 16.16
N TYR A 66 -12.11 4.26 15.73
CA TYR A 66 -11.37 3.60 14.65
C TYR A 66 -10.43 2.49 15.13
N GLN A 67 -10.38 2.18 16.43
CA GLN A 67 -9.45 1.19 16.97
C GLN A 67 -9.53 -0.16 16.24
N LYS A 68 -10.74 -0.67 16.01
CA LYS A 68 -10.94 -1.91 15.26
C LYS A 68 -10.35 -1.85 13.85
N TRP A 69 -10.54 -0.74 13.15
CA TRP A 69 -10.01 -0.58 11.79
C TRP A 69 -8.49 -0.51 11.80
N VAL A 70 -7.91 0.19 12.79
CA VAL A 70 -6.46 0.26 12.97
C VAL A 70 -5.87 -1.12 13.27
N ASP A 71 -6.49 -1.89 14.18
CA ASP A 71 -6.02 -3.24 14.52
C ASP A 71 -6.10 -4.19 13.32
N GLU A 72 -7.12 -4.07 12.47
CA GLU A 72 -7.32 -4.92 11.29
C GLU A 72 -6.39 -4.57 10.12
N ASN A 73 -6.01 -3.30 9.95
CA ASN A 73 -5.31 -2.82 8.76
C ASN A 73 -3.84 -2.48 9.02
N PHE A 74 -3.49 -2.11 10.24
CA PHE A 74 -2.14 -1.72 10.64
C PHE A 74 -1.58 -2.70 11.68
N ASP A 75 -1.76 -4.01 11.50
CA ASP A 75 -1.16 -5.01 12.39
C ASP A 75 0.38 -4.92 12.32
N PRO A 76 1.06 -4.50 13.41
CA PRO A 76 2.51 -4.37 13.44
C PRO A 76 3.25 -5.72 13.34
N ASN A 77 2.56 -6.84 13.54
CA ASN A 77 3.15 -8.18 13.45
C ASN A 77 3.04 -8.77 12.03
N SER A 78 2.34 -8.09 11.12
CA SER A 78 2.29 -8.51 9.72
C SER A 78 3.68 -8.45 9.11
N THR A 79 4.14 -9.60 8.59
CA THR A 79 5.50 -9.77 8.05
C THR A 79 5.52 -10.27 6.60
N GLY A 80 4.35 -10.39 5.95
CA GLY A 80 4.22 -10.89 4.58
C GLY A 80 5.06 -10.12 3.54
N TYR A 81 5.34 -8.84 3.81
CA TYR A 81 6.23 -8.03 2.96
C TYR A 81 7.65 -8.60 2.83
N ARG A 82 8.14 -9.36 3.82
CA ARG A 82 9.51 -9.90 3.82
C ARG A 82 9.72 -10.93 2.71
N GLU A 83 8.71 -11.75 2.44
CA GLU A 83 8.77 -12.75 1.36
C GLU A 83 8.80 -12.08 -0.01
N TRP A 84 8.05 -10.98 -0.17
CA TRP A 84 8.02 -10.19 -1.39
C TRP A 84 9.36 -9.49 -1.63
N GLU A 85 9.94 -8.89 -0.58
CA GLU A 85 11.27 -8.30 -0.62
C GLU A 85 12.34 -9.35 -0.94
N ALA A 86 12.27 -10.53 -0.32
CA ALA A 86 13.19 -11.63 -0.60
C ALA A 86 13.06 -12.09 -2.06
N TYR A 87 11.85 -12.19 -2.61
CA TYR A 87 11.64 -12.54 -4.02
C TYR A 87 12.29 -11.51 -4.96
N VAL A 88 12.04 -10.22 -4.72
CA VAL A 88 12.63 -9.12 -5.52
C VAL A 88 14.16 -9.13 -5.42
N ASN A 89 14.71 -9.26 -4.22
CA ASN A 89 16.17 -9.25 -3.98
C ASN A 89 16.89 -10.44 -4.63
N ASN A 90 16.20 -11.57 -4.79
CA ASN A 90 16.75 -12.76 -5.43
C ASN A 90 16.49 -12.81 -6.96
N SER A 91 15.82 -11.81 -7.52
CA SER A 91 15.56 -11.75 -8.96
C SER A 91 16.84 -11.40 -9.74
N ARG A 92 17.28 -12.31 -10.61
CA ARG A 92 18.56 -12.21 -11.33
C ARG A 92 18.60 -11.16 -12.45
N HIS A 93 17.45 -10.62 -12.85
CA HIS A 93 17.31 -9.76 -14.03
C HIS A 93 16.55 -8.46 -13.77
N ILE A 94 16.35 -8.09 -12.51
CA ILE A 94 15.68 -6.83 -12.19
C ILE A 94 16.66 -5.65 -12.34
N ASP A 95 16.24 -4.62 -13.09
CA ASP A 95 16.96 -3.36 -13.08
C ASP A 95 16.63 -2.60 -11.80
N VAL A 96 17.64 -2.49 -10.93
CA VAL A 96 17.54 -1.81 -9.63
C VAL A 96 17.14 -0.34 -9.78
N THR A 97 17.52 0.32 -10.88
CA THR A 97 17.17 1.72 -11.11
C THR A 97 15.68 1.86 -11.37
N THR A 98 15.14 1.04 -12.28
CA THR A 98 13.69 0.97 -12.54
C THR A 98 12.91 0.55 -11.29
N ALA A 99 13.38 -0.47 -10.57
CA ALA A 99 12.72 -0.93 -9.34
C ALA A 99 12.66 0.19 -8.29
N ARG A 100 13.76 0.91 -8.08
CA ARG A 100 13.81 2.05 -7.16
C ARG A 100 12.84 3.16 -7.57
N ALA A 101 12.78 3.48 -8.86
CA ALA A 101 11.87 4.51 -9.36
C ALA A 101 10.39 4.14 -9.11
N ILE A 102 10.02 2.88 -9.40
CA ILE A 102 8.67 2.36 -9.16
C ILE A 102 8.33 2.38 -7.66
N TYR A 103 9.22 1.86 -6.82
CA TYR A 103 9.03 1.85 -5.37
C TYR A 103 8.83 3.28 -4.82
N HIS A 104 9.67 4.22 -5.26
CA HIS A 104 9.59 5.61 -4.83
C HIS A 104 8.28 6.28 -5.26
N GLU A 105 7.83 6.03 -6.48
CA GLU A 105 6.57 6.58 -6.98
C GLU A 105 5.37 6.01 -6.21
N CYS A 106 5.36 4.71 -5.91
CA CYS A 106 4.33 4.11 -5.08
C CYS A 106 4.35 4.63 -3.63
N MET A 107 5.53 4.89 -3.04
CA MET A 107 5.63 5.54 -1.72
C MET A 107 5.07 6.97 -1.72
N LYS A 108 5.26 7.73 -2.82
CA LYS A 108 4.58 9.03 -2.98
C LYS A 108 3.08 8.86 -3.14
N GLY A 109 2.64 7.80 -3.81
CA GLY A 109 1.24 7.39 -3.91
C GLY A 109 0.60 7.19 -2.54
N GLU A 110 1.25 6.43 -1.65
CA GLU A 110 0.80 6.27 -0.25
C GLU A 110 0.72 7.61 0.48
N LEU A 111 1.76 8.45 0.39
CA LEU A 111 1.76 9.78 1.00
C LEU A 111 0.60 10.65 0.47
N GLY A 112 0.39 10.63 -0.85
CA GLY A 112 -0.70 11.32 -1.52
C GLY A 112 -2.06 10.79 -1.09
N PHE A 113 -2.21 9.48 -0.94
CA PHE A 113 -3.43 8.84 -0.43
C PHE A 113 -3.77 9.34 0.98
N PHE A 114 -2.83 9.22 1.93
CA PHE A 114 -3.06 9.70 3.30
C PHE A 114 -3.30 11.22 3.36
N GLY A 115 -2.58 12.01 2.55
CA GLY A 115 -2.73 13.46 2.50
C GLY A 115 -3.94 13.97 1.72
N SER A 116 -4.66 13.09 1.00
CA SER A 116 -5.82 13.47 0.18
C SER A 116 -7.10 13.69 0.98
N ILE A 117 -7.13 13.20 2.23
CA ILE A 117 -8.23 13.42 3.15
C ILE A 117 -7.95 14.72 3.91
N LYS A 118 -8.81 15.72 3.71
CA LYS A 118 -8.80 16.97 4.49
C LYS A 118 -9.88 16.87 5.57
N GLU A 119 -9.53 17.32 6.77
CA GLU A 119 -10.49 17.60 7.85
C GLU A 119 -11.41 18.78 7.48
#